data_AF-A0A6L7TQT2-F1
#
_entry.id   AF-A0A6L7TQT2-F1
#
_cell.length_a   1.000
_cell.length_b   1.000
_cell.length_c   1.000
_cell.angle_alpha   90.00
_cell.angle_beta   90.00
_cell.angle_gamma   90.00
#
_symmetry.space_group_name_H-M   'P 1'
#
loop_
_entity.id
_entity.type
_entity.pdbx_description
1 polymer ?
#
loop_
_entity_poly.entity_id
_entity_poly.type
_entity_poly.pdbx_seq_one_letter_code
_entity_poly.pdbx_strand_id
1 'polypeptide(L)'
;MTTPSASSGQVLAGLQVTPSEDMTRIRAVCEHQRGLIYVVPAERSWVCSPESMPAHALAGFFRELVALKDPGVEALMKDWGLYYRQLPAPPEEEAAE
;
A
#
# COMPACT_ATOMS: atom_id res chain seq x y z
N MET A 1 -7.38 -17.29 -42.02
CA MET A 1 -6.62 -16.27 -41.26
C MET A 1 -7.59 -15.68 -40.25
N THR A 2 -7.59 -16.21 -39.04
CA THR A 2 -8.52 -15.80 -37.97
C THR A 2 -7.72 -14.95 -36.99
N THR A 3 -8.08 -13.68 -36.88
CA THR A 3 -7.54 -12.73 -35.90
C THR A 3 -7.82 -13.23 -34.48
N PRO A 4 -6.88 -13.16 -33.54
CA PRO A 4 -7.20 -13.41 -32.14
C PRO A 4 -8.05 -12.24 -31.62
N SER A 5 -9.24 -12.59 -31.14
CA SER A 5 -10.12 -11.72 -30.38
C SER A 5 -9.38 -11.26 -29.12
N ALA A 6 -9.25 -9.95 -28.94
CA ALA A 6 -8.75 -9.38 -27.70
C ALA A 6 -9.67 -9.84 -26.56
N SER A 7 -9.16 -10.68 -25.67
CA SER A 7 -9.85 -10.97 -24.42
C SER A 7 -10.00 -9.64 -23.69
N SER A 8 -11.23 -9.13 -23.62
CA SER A 8 -11.59 -7.98 -22.81
C SER A 8 -11.00 -8.16 -21.42
N GLY A 9 -9.95 -7.40 -21.11
CA GLY A 9 -9.20 -7.51 -19.87
C GLY A 9 -10.15 -7.32 -18.71
N GLN A 10 -10.45 -8.41 -18.01
CA GLN A 10 -11.32 -8.40 -16.86
C GLN A 10 -10.68 -7.47 -15.82
N VAL A 11 -11.34 -6.36 -15.52
CA VAL A 11 -10.89 -5.45 -14.46
C VAL A 11 -11.01 -6.22 -13.16
N LEU A 12 -9.90 -6.80 -12.69
CA LEU A 12 -9.86 -7.46 -11.40
C LEU A 12 -10.22 -6.41 -10.34
N ALA A 13 -11.33 -6.65 -9.64
CA ALA A 13 -11.74 -5.92 -8.47
C ALA A 13 -10.92 -6.37 -7.25
N GLY A 14 -10.80 -5.52 -6.23
CA GLY A 14 -9.97 -5.73 -5.05
C GLY A 14 -8.70 -4.87 -5.04
N LEU A 15 -7.71 -5.31 -4.26
CA LEU A 15 -6.39 -4.71 -4.16
C LEU A 15 -5.40 -5.48 -5.03
N GLN A 16 -4.84 -4.85 -6.05
CA GLN A 16 -3.80 -5.43 -6.89
C GLN A 16 -2.50 -4.64 -6.75
N VAL A 17 -1.46 -5.28 -6.25
CA VAL A 17 -0.12 -4.71 -6.12
C VAL A 17 0.70 -5.08 -7.35
N THR A 18 1.26 -4.09 -8.04
CA THR A 18 2.12 -4.28 -9.22
C THR A 18 3.45 -3.57 -8.96
N PRO A 19 4.50 -4.28 -8.53
CA PRO A 19 5.84 -3.72 -8.39
C PRO A 19 6.49 -3.53 -9.78
N SER A 20 7.40 -2.56 -9.85
CA SER A 20 8.30 -2.29 -10.98
C SER A 20 9.62 -1.73 -10.43
N GLU A 21 10.60 -1.55 -11.31
CA GLU A 21 11.95 -1.08 -10.96
C GLU A 21 11.94 0.24 -10.16
N ASP A 22 11.13 1.22 -10.60
CA ASP A 22 11.13 2.56 -10.01
C ASP A 22 9.94 2.86 -9.08
N MET A 23 8.90 2.02 -9.11
CA MET A 23 7.67 2.26 -8.35
C MET A 23 6.85 1.00 -8.09
N THR A 24 6.01 1.05 -7.07
CA THR A 24 4.90 0.10 -6.91
C THR A 24 3.57 0.80 -7.15
N ARG A 25 2.72 0.22 -8.00
CA ARG A 25 1.35 0.67 -8.21
C ARG A 25 0.37 -0.28 -7.53
N ILE A 26 -0.45 0.24 -6.62
CA ILE A 26 -1.54 -0.50 -5.98
C ILE A 26 -2.86 0.00 -6.56
N ARG A 27 -3.56 -0.87 -7.29
CA ARG A 27 -4.94 -0.62 -7.75
C ARG A 27 -5.90 -1.01 -6.64
N ALA A 28 -6.77 -0.08 -6.24
CA ALA A 28 -7.89 -0.34 -5.32
C ALA A 28 -9.19 -0.07 -6.06
N VAL A 29 -9.78 -1.11 -6.65
CA VAL A 29 -10.88 -0.97 -7.61
C VAL A 29 -12.03 -1.92 -7.28
N CYS A 30 -13.26 -1.42 -7.27
CA CYS A 30 -14.50 -2.20 -7.33
C CYS A 30 -15.51 -1.47 -8.23
N GLU A 31 -16.74 -1.98 -8.32
CA GLU A 31 -17.84 -1.34 -9.05
C GLU A 31 -18.22 0.04 -8.50
N HIS A 32 -17.96 0.31 -7.21
CA HIS A 32 -18.37 1.54 -6.53
C HIS A 32 -17.26 2.59 -6.46
N GLN A 33 -15.98 2.19 -6.48
CA GLN A 33 -14.86 3.09 -6.25
C GLN A 33 -13.60 2.62 -6.98
N ARG A 34 -12.79 3.57 -7.48
CA ARG A 34 -11.59 3.28 -8.26
C ARG A 34 -10.45 4.22 -7.87
N GLY A 35 -9.39 3.66 -7.30
CA GLY A 35 -8.21 4.39 -6.88
C GLY A 35 -6.91 3.75 -7.37
N LEU A 36 -5.88 4.60 -7.47
CA LEU A 36 -4.49 4.21 -7.69
C LEU A 36 -3.65 4.81 -6.57
N ILE A 37 -2.83 3.98 -5.94
CA ILE A 37 -1.80 4.40 -4.99
C ILE A 37 -0.46 4.11 -5.65
N TYR A 38 0.38 5.14 -5.76
CA TYR A 38 1.75 5.00 -6.21
C TYR A 38 2.67 5.08 -4.99
N VAL A 39 3.54 4.08 -4.86
CA VAL A 39 4.64 4.10 -3.91
C VAL A 39 5.92 4.28 -4.74
N VAL A 40 6.59 5.39 -4.50
CA VAL A 40 7.88 5.74 -5.14
C VAL A 40 8.94 5.87 -4.05
N PRO A 41 10.23 5.71 -4.39
CA PRO A 41 11.32 6.00 -3.48
C PRO A 41 11.21 7.41 -2.90
N ALA A 42 11.39 7.54 -1.58
CA ALA A 42 11.36 8.81 -0.86
C ALA A 42 12.33 8.78 0.34
N GLU A 43 12.62 9.95 0.91
CA GLU A 43 13.59 10.14 2.01
C GLU A 43 13.42 9.18 3.20
N ARG A 44 12.17 8.77 3.47
CA ARG A 44 11.86 7.87 4.59
C ARG A 44 11.70 6.40 4.20
N SER A 45 11.81 6.06 2.90
CA SER A 45 11.54 4.72 2.37
C SER A 45 12.63 4.18 1.45
N TRP A 46 13.68 4.95 1.13
CA TRP A 46 14.75 4.55 0.21
C TRP A 46 15.58 3.34 0.69
N VAL A 47 15.57 3.04 2.00
CA VAL A 47 16.39 1.96 2.61
C VAL A 47 15.84 0.56 2.29
N CYS A 48 14.61 0.44 1.79
CA CYS A 48 14.00 -0.85 1.47
C CYS A 48 14.22 -1.29 0.02
N SER A 49 14.29 -2.60 -0.20
CA SER A 49 14.22 -3.18 -1.55
C SER A 49 12.91 -2.78 -2.24
N PRO A 50 12.85 -2.75 -3.59
CA PRO A 50 11.63 -2.40 -4.32
C PRO A 50 10.40 -3.23 -3.90
N GLU A 51 10.59 -4.50 -3.55
CA GLU A 51 9.52 -5.42 -3.11
C GLU A 51 8.99 -5.07 -1.72
N SER A 52 9.85 -4.57 -0.82
CA SER A 52 9.51 -4.26 0.56
C SER A 52 9.08 -2.80 0.75
N MET A 53 9.43 -1.92 -0.20
CA MET A 53 9.12 -0.49 -0.17
C MET A 53 7.64 -0.15 0.05
N PRO A 54 6.64 -0.80 -0.61
CA PRO A 54 5.23 -0.50 -0.33
C PRO A 54 4.83 -0.82 1.11
N ALA A 55 5.35 -1.89 1.70
CA ALA A 55 5.08 -2.23 3.09
C ALA A 55 5.67 -1.18 4.04
N HIS A 56 6.95 -0.82 3.84
CA HIS A 56 7.65 0.16 4.66
C HIS A 56 7.00 1.55 4.59
N ALA A 57 6.70 2.02 3.37
CA ALA A 57 6.08 3.32 3.15
C ALA A 57 4.68 3.40 3.79
N LEU A 58 3.82 2.41 3.57
CA LEU A 58 2.47 2.40 4.12
C LEU A 58 2.49 2.26 5.65
N ALA A 59 3.33 1.38 6.21
CA ALA A 59 3.44 1.21 7.65
C ALA A 59 3.95 2.50 8.34
N GLY A 60 4.96 3.14 7.76
CA GLY A 60 5.48 4.42 8.25
C GLY A 60 4.46 5.56 8.14
N PHE A 61 3.82 5.70 6.99
CA PHE A 61 2.79 6.71 6.74
C PHE A 61 1.62 6.58 7.71
N PHE A 62 1.02 5.40 7.82
CA PHE A 62 -0.15 5.23 8.70
C PHE A 62 0.21 5.34 10.19
N ARG A 63 1.42 4.92 10.60
CA ARG A 63 1.91 5.14 11.97
C ARG A 63 1.92 6.63 12.30
N GLU A 64 2.51 7.44 11.42
CA GLU A 64 2.62 8.88 11.63
C GLU A 64 1.26 9.57 11.51
N LEU A 65 0.43 9.17 10.54
CA LEU A 65 -0.92 9.68 10.35
C LEU A 65 -1.78 9.51 11.61
N VAL A 66 -1.79 8.32 12.21
CA VAL A 66 -2.55 8.05 13.45
C VAL A 66 -1.92 8.79 14.64
N ALA A 67 -0.60 8.96 14.68
CA ALA A 67 0.07 9.71 15.73
C ALA A 67 -0.28 11.22 15.74
N LEU A 68 -0.77 11.77 14.62
CA LEU A 68 -1.25 13.16 14.56
C LEU A 68 -2.47 13.39 15.46
N LYS A 69 -3.27 12.35 15.75
CA LYS A 69 -4.53 12.44 16.52
C LYS A 69 -5.45 13.55 15.98
N ASP A 70 -5.47 13.71 14.66
CA ASP A 70 -6.31 14.69 13.99
C ASP A 70 -7.77 14.20 13.98
N PRO A 71 -8.74 14.95 14.55
CA PRO A 71 -10.13 14.49 14.63
C PRO A 71 -10.79 14.25 13.27
N GLY A 72 -10.38 15.00 12.23
CA GLY A 72 -10.90 14.83 10.88
C GLY A 72 -10.44 13.54 10.24
N VAL A 73 -9.15 13.20 10.39
CA VAL A 73 -8.59 11.92 9.95
C VAL A 73 -9.24 10.75 10.70
N GLU A 74 -9.40 10.85 12.02
CA GLU A 74 -10.06 9.81 12.83
C GLU A 74 -11.52 9.58 12.40
N ALA A 75 -12.27 10.66 12.12
CA ALA A 75 -13.63 10.58 11.62
C ALA A 75 -13.69 9.89 10.25
N LEU A 76 -12.83 10.27 9.31
CA LEU A 76 -12.74 9.62 7.99
C LEU A 76 -12.40 8.14 8.14
N MET A 77 -11.40 7.80 8.95
CA MET A 77 -11.03 6.40 9.22
C MET A 77 -12.22 5.59 9.73
N LYS A 78 -13.00 6.14 10.67
CA LYS A 78 -14.22 5.51 11.18
C LYS A 78 -15.30 5.35 10.10
N ASP A 79 -15.57 6.39 9.32
CA ASP A 79 -16.61 6.38 8.29
C ASP A 79 -16.32 5.35 7.18
N TRP A 80 -15.04 5.18 6.83
CA TRP A 80 -14.59 4.17 5.87
C TRP A 80 -14.31 2.79 6.50
N GLY A 81 -14.43 2.64 7.82
CA GLY A 81 -14.18 1.38 8.53
C GLY A 81 -12.71 0.93 8.53
N LEU A 82 -11.77 1.88 8.45
CA LEU A 82 -10.33 1.64 8.40
C LEU A 82 -9.67 1.97 9.73
N TYR A 83 -8.83 1.06 10.23
CA TYR A 83 -8.04 1.27 11.44
C TYR A 83 -6.62 0.80 11.20
N TYR A 84 -5.65 1.58 11.67
CA TYR A 84 -4.25 1.17 11.65
C TYR A 84 -3.73 1.02 13.07
N ARG A 85 -3.06 -0.10 13.32
CA ARG A 85 -2.36 -0.39 14.57
C ARG A 85 -0.92 -0.78 14.23
N GLN A 86 0.03 -0.05 14.79
CA GLN A 86 1.44 -0.43 14.69
C GLN A 86 1.67 -1.77 15.41
N LEU A 87 2.35 -2.71 14.75
CA LEU A 87 2.81 -3.94 15.37
C LEU A 87 4.01 -3.65 16.28
N PRO A 88 4.20 -4.39 17.39
CA PRO A 88 5.43 -4.29 18.17
C PRO A 88 6.63 -4.57 17.28
N ALA A 89 7.79 -4.00 17.62
CA ALA A 89 9.05 -4.40 17.00
C ALA A 89 9.21 -5.92 17.15
N PRO A 90 9.79 -6.62 16.14
CA PRO A 90 10.15 -8.00 16.34
C PRO A 90 11.01 -8.13 17.60
N PRO A 91 10.85 -9.21 18.39
CA PRO A 91 11.79 -9.48 19.46
C PRO A 91 13.21 -9.42 18.88
N GLU A 92 14.14 -8.80 19.60
CA GLU A 92 15.55 -8.81 19.24
C GLU A 92 15.98 -10.29 19.15
N GLU A 93 16.02 -10.86 17.95
CA GLU A 93 16.85 -12.04 17.72
C GLU A 93 18.26 -11.58 18.04
N GLU A 94 18.85 -12.17 19.08
CA GLU A 94 20.25 -11.97 19.46
C GLU A 94 21.05 -11.83 18.18
N ALA A 95 21.61 -10.64 17.96
CA ALA A 95 22.51 -10.39 16.85
C ALA A 95 23.61 -11.44 16.94
N ALA A 96 23.52 -12.47 16.09
CA ALA A 96 24.59 -13.42 15.93
C ALA A 96 25.79 -12.62 15.39
N GLU A 97 26.81 -12.49 16.24
CA GLU A 97 28.14 -12.00 15.89
C GLU A 97 28.72 -12.69 14.65
#